data_AF-A0A352FCA1-F1
#
_entry.id   AF-A0A352FCA1-F1
#
_cell.length_a   1.000
_cell.length_b   1.000
_cell.length_c   1.000
_cell.angle_alpha   90.00
_cell.angle_beta   90.00
_cell.angle_gamma   90.00
#
_symmetry.space_group_name_H-M   'P 1'
#
loop_
_entity.id
_entity.type
_entity.pdbx_description
1 polymer ?
#
loop_
_entity_poly.entity_id
_entity_poly.type
_entity_poly.pdbx_seq_one_letter_code
_entity_poly.pdbx_strand_id
1 'polypeptide(L)'
;MEIVGDRDRAAAADRRYYLSIFYQYFLGDTKNYECKLVNPESLRFRREGDRVIASAALPLVIQNLKLGYTLTYYLDYFIFNDTKQFRSAGKNQCFFTYQGVALFEEMKPESPVRTEMWNTNRHKAYAGSLGNFLSCLYGNDLHRGQYTVLKAGIPDSSKVAKWLASLEAQANRPKFLIDSVFYFNEAAGQPGYLPYAPQFPFPVFTHTLQTEKPFCRSMKFNDSLLVFKNKRDTAVLWDDEISLFVIGNGELEFYPNGDYQIFNGDLLWSSLESMKKIIQSLPMNFQPVSN
;
A
#
# COMPACT_ATOMS: atom_id res chain seq x y z
N MET A 1 47.35 -16.52 -1.88
CA MET A 1 46.35 -16.48 -2.98
C MET A 1 44.99 -16.87 -2.42
N GLU A 2 44.51 -16.18 -1.37
CA GLU A 2 43.37 -16.64 -0.56
C GLU A 2 42.35 -15.53 -0.21
N ILE A 3 42.50 -14.33 -0.77
CA ILE A 3 41.71 -13.14 -0.36
C ILE A 3 40.48 -12.91 -1.28
N VAL A 4 40.44 -13.53 -2.46
CA VAL A 4 39.34 -13.35 -3.43
C VAL A 4 38.10 -14.18 -3.05
N GLY A 5 38.30 -15.43 -2.61
CA GLY A 5 37.19 -16.36 -2.36
C GLY A 5 36.32 -16.05 -1.14
N ASP A 6 36.81 -15.27 -0.17
CA ASP A 6 36.05 -14.94 1.05
C ASP A 6 35.15 -13.72 0.85
N ARG A 7 35.60 -12.73 0.06
CA ARG A 7 34.77 -11.58 -0.35
C ARG A 7 33.60 -12.00 -1.23
N ASP A 8 33.82 -12.92 -2.17
CA ASP A 8 32.76 -13.40 -3.06
C ASP A 8 31.68 -14.19 -2.30
N ARG A 9 32.07 -14.95 -1.26
CA ARG A 9 31.12 -15.64 -0.36
C ARG A 9 30.30 -14.67 0.48
N ALA A 10 30.92 -13.64 1.04
CA ALA A 10 30.23 -12.62 1.83
C ALA A 10 29.21 -11.85 0.96
N ALA A 11 29.60 -11.43 -0.24
CA ALA A 11 28.70 -10.76 -1.18
C ALA A 11 27.51 -11.64 -1.61
N ALA A 12 27.75 -12.94 -1.80
CA ALA A 12 26.68 -13.90 -2.10
C ALA A 12 25.72 -14.11 -0.92
N ALA A 13 26.24 -14.13 0.32
CA ALA A 13 25.43 -14.23 1.54
C ALA A 13 24.56 -12.98 1.74
N ASP A 14 25.14 -11.79 1.57
CA ASP A 14 24.41 -10.51 1.65
C ASP A 14 23.31 -10.42 0.59
N ARG A 15 23.60 -10.80 -0.66
CA ARG A 15 22.59 -10.83 -1.72
C ARG A 15 21.44 -11.75 -1.38
N ARG A 16 21.71 -12.94 -0.82
CA ARG A 16 20.67 -13.90 -0.42
C ARG A 16 19.75 -13.32 0.65
N TYR A 17 20.33 -12.64 1.63
CA TYR A 17 19.59 -11.96 2.70
C TYR A 17 18.73 -10.79 2.17
N TYR A 18 19.29 -9.95 1.31
CA TYR A 18 18.51 -8.84 0.71
C TYR A 18 17.39 -9.34 -0.20
N LEU A 19 17.62 -10.44 -0.92
CA LEU A 19 16.59 -11.07 -1.72
C LEU A 19 15.47 -11.65 -0.85
N SER A 20 15.78 -12.25 0.31
CA SER A 20 14.74 -12.75 1.21
C SER A 20 13.90 -11.63 1.82
N ILE A 21 14.53 -10.49 2.16
CA ILE A 21 13.81 -9.26 2.55
C ILE A 21 12.89 -8.82 1.41
N PHE A 22 13.42 -8.69 0.20
CA PHE A 22 12.62 -8.27 -0.95
C PHE A 22 11.43 -9.20 -1.16
N TYR A 23 11.61 -10.52 -1.11
CA TYR A 23 10.50 -11.47 -1.31
C TYR A 23 9.46 -11.34 -0.19
N GLN A 24 9.90 -11.21 1.06
CA GLN A 24 8.99 -11.10 2.19
C GLN A 24 8.14 -9.83 2.17
N TYR A 25 8.74 -8.70 1.80
CA TYR A 25 8.09 -7.39 1.96
C TYR A 25 7.53 -6.84 0.65
N PHE A 26 8.16 -7.12 -0.49
CA PHE A 26 7.63 -6.73 -1.80
C PHE A 26 6.65 -7.77 -2.36
N LEU A 27 7.04 -9.04 -2.45
CA LEU A 27 6.14 -10.08 -3.01
C LEU A 27 5.07 -10.51 -2.01
N GLY A 28 5.43 -10.59 -0.73
CA GLY A 28 4.53 -10.97 0.36
C GLY A 28 4.29 -12.45 0.54
N ASP A 29 4.89 -13.25 -0.31
CA ASP A 29 4.73 -14.68 -0.31
C ASP A 29 6.00 -15.36 0.18
N THR A 30 5.96 -15.81 1.42
CA THR A 30 7.10 -16.45 2.09
C THR A 30 6.89 -17.93 2.34
N LYS A 31 5.68 -18.47 2.07
CA LYS A 31 5.29 -19.82 2.49
C LYS A 31 4.89 -20.72 1.34
N ASN A 32 4.13 -20.22 0.38
CA ASN A 32 3.45 -21.07 -0.60
C ASN A 32 4.00 -20.92 -2.02
N TYR A 33 4.86 -19.92 -2.27
CA TYR A 33 5.45 -19.66 -3.60
C TYR A 33 4.39 -19.49 -4.71
N GLU A 34 3.21 -19.00 -4.32
CA GLU A 34 2.16 -18.46 -5.18
C GLU A 34 2.60 -17.21 -5.96
N CYS A 35 3.60 -16.47 -5.48
CA CYS A 35 4.25 -15.38 -6.20
C CYS A 35 5.71 -15.72 -6.53
N LYS A 36 6.03 -15.74 -7.82
CA LYS A 36 7.37 -16.06 -8.31
C LYS A 36 7.95 -14.90 -9.09
N LEU A 37 9.11 -14.41 -8.66
CA LEU A 37 9.92 -13.49 -9.47
C LEU A 37 10.74 -14.32 -10.47
N VAL A 38 10.48 -14.11 -11.76
CA VAL A 38 11.07 -14.91 -12.86
C VAL A 38 12.51 -14.50 -13.16
N ASN A 39 12.83 -13.20 -13.00
CA ASN A 39 14.12 -12.62 -13.36
C ASN A 39 14.83 -11.93 -12.15
N PRO A 40 15.09 -12.64 -11.04
CA PRO A 40 15.69 -12.06 -9.83
C PRO A 40 17.12 -11.51 -10.05
N GLU A 41 17.81 -11.95 -11.08
CA GLU A 41 19.11 -11.41 -11.52
C GLU A 41 19.03 -9.96 -12.01
N SER A 42 17.83 -9.47 -12.35
CA SER A 42 17.60 -8.05 -12.69
C SER A 42 17.70 -7.14 -11.46
N LEU A 43 17.51 -7.69 -10.24
CA LEU A 43 17.62 -6.92 -9.00
C LEU A 43 19.08 -6.58 -8.65
N ARG A 44 19.27 -5.33 -8.26
CA ARG A 44 20.49 -4.78 -7.67
C ARG A 44 20.16 -4.30 -6.26
N PHE A 45 21.01 -4.65 -5.32
CA PHE A 45 20.87 -4.26 -3.93
C PHE A 45 22.06 -3.40 -3.51
N ARG A 46 21.80 -2.40 -2.69
CA ARG A 46 22.84 -1.66 -1.98
C ARG A 46 22.41 -1.40 -0.54
N ARG A 47 23.40 -1.33 0.34
CA ARG A 47 23.19 -0.99 1.75
C ARG A 47 23.63 0.45 1.99
N GLU A 48 22.76 1.23 2.64
CA GLU A 48 23.05 2.59 3.08
C GLU A 48 22.74 2.69 4.59
N GLY A 49 23.77 2.51 5.42
CA GLY A 49 23.60 2.40 6.88
C GLY A 49 22.74 1.19 7.26
N ASP A 50 21.58 1.46 7.88
CA ASP A 50 20.58 0.46 8.24
C ASP A 50 19.55 0.23 7.13
N ARG A 51 19.71 0.82 5.94
CA ARG A 51 18.76 0.66 4.84
C ARG A 51 19.25 -0.35 3.81
N VAL A 52 18.36 -1.21 3.38
CA VAL A 52 18.52 -2.05 2.19
C VAL A 52 17.69 -1.41 1.09
N ILE A 53 18.35 -0.99 0.01
CA ILE A 53 17.72 -0.38 -1.15
C ILE A 53 17.82 -1.37 -2.31
N ALA A 54 16.71 -1.62 -2.99
CA ALA A 54 16.67 -2.41 -4.20
C ALA A 54 16.23 -1.56 -5.40
N SER A 55 16.88 -1.81 -6.53
CA SER A 55 16.51 -1.31 -7.85
C SER A 55 16.55 -2.45 -8.86
N ALA A 56 15.96 -2.25 -10.04
CA ALA A 56 15.95 -3.25 -11.10
C ALA A 56 16.58 -2.69 -12.38
N ALA A 57 17.45 -3.46 -13.02
CA ALA A 57 18.07 -3.08 -14.29
C ALA A 57 17.12 -3.30 -15.49
N LEU A 58 16.16 -4.21 -15.34
CA LEU A 58 15.08 -4.51 -16.27
C LEU A 58 13.77 -4.61 -15.50
N PRO A 59 12.61 -4.47 -16.16
CA PRO A 59 11.31 -4.69 -15.51
C PRO A 59 11.23 -6.07 -14.88
N LEU A 60 10.69 -6.15 -13.67
CA LEU A 60 10.52 -7.41 -12.95
C LEU A 60 9.33 -8.18 -13.52
N VAL A 61 9.54 -9.44 -13.88
CA VAL A 61 8.48 -10.34 -14.34
C VAL A 61 8.03 -11.19 -13.17
N ILE A 62 6.79 -11.02 -12.73
CA ILE A 62 6.27 -11.67 -11.51
C ILE A 62 5.04 -12.50 -11.88
N GLN A 63 5.07 -13.78 -11.56
CA GLN A 63 3.90 -14.66 -11.70
C GLN A 63 3.16 -14.73 -10.37
N ASN A 64 1.97 -14.11 -10.32
CA ASN A 64 1.03 -14.25 -9.21
C ASN A 64 0.03 -15.38 -9.53
N LEU A 65 0.39 -16.60 -9.14
CA LEU A 65 -0.40 -17.81 -9.30
C LEU A 65 -1.65 -17.83 -8.41
N LYS A 66 -1.66 -17.06 -7.32
CA LYS A 66 -2.82 -16.93 -6.42
C LYS A 66 -3.99 -16.21 -7.11
N LEU A 67 -3.67 -15.16 -7.84
CA LEU A 67 -4.63 -14.30 -8.55
C LEU A 67 -4.68 -14.57 -10.05
N GLY A 68 -3.80 -15.42 -10.59
CA GLY A 68 -3.77 -15.75 -12.01
C GLY A 68 -3.31 -14.61 -12.90
N TYR A 69 -2.30 -13.86 -12.48
CA TYR A 69 -1.73 -12.76 -13.26
C TYR A 69 -0.22 -12.91 -13.45
N THR A 70 0.27 -12.59 -14.63
CA THR A 70 1.67 -12.25 -14.87
C THR A 70 1.80 -10.74 -14.82
N LEU A 71 2.72 -10.24 -14.03
CA LEU A 71 2.98 -8.82 -13.88
C LEU A 71 4.31 -8.47 -14.55
N THR A 72 4.33 -7.38 -15.30
CA THR A 72 5.55 -6.65 -15.66
C THR A 72 5.62 -5.41 -14.77
N TYR A 73 6.59 -5.37 -13.86
CA TYR A 73 6.71 -4.34 -12.84
C TYR A 73 7.95 -3.48 -13.06
N TYR A 74 7.73 -2.18 -13.28
CA TYR A 74 8.79 -1.17 -13.38
C TYR A 74 9.06 -0.64 -11.97
N LEU A 75 10.14 -1.12 -11.36
CA LEU A 75 10.51 -0.75 -9.99
C LEU A 75 11.30 0.56 -9.97
N ASP A 76 10.70 1.60 -9.39
CA ASP A 76 11.37 2.88 -9.16
C ASP A 76 12.32 2.78 -7.96
N TYR A 77 11.78 2.30 -6.83
CA TYR A 77 12.57 1.99 -5.64
C TYR A 77 11.89 0.96 -4.76
N PHE A 78 12.70 0.23 -4.00
CA PHE A 78 12.29 -0.49 -2.80
C PHE A 78 13.29 -0.19 -1.69
N ILE A 79 12.79 0.08 -0.48
CA ILE A 79 13.61 0.44 0.67
C ILE A 79 13.08 -0.32 1.87
N PHE A 80 14.00 -0.96 2.57
CA PHE A 80 13.74 -1.65 3.81
C PHE A 80 14.68 -1.11 4.89
N ASN A 81 14.12 -0.67 6.02
CA ASN A 81 14.89 -0.21 7.16
C ASN A 81 15.14 -1.40 8.10
N ASP A 82 16.37 -1.92 8.05
CA ASP A 82 16.88 -3.04 8.84
C ASP A 82 17.50 -2.58 10.18
N THR A 83 16.71 -1.88 10.98
CA THR A 83 17.16 -1.25 12.21
C THR A 83 17.13 -2.25 13.36
N LYS A 84 18.30 -2.63 13.88
CA LYS A 84 18.45 -3.57 15.03
C LYS A 84 17.68 -3.12 16.28
N GLN A 85 17.47 -1.81 16.42
CA GLN A 85 16.76 -1.15 17.51
C GLN A 85 15.34 -1.70 17.69
N PHE A 86 14.66 -2.01 16.59
CA PHE A 86 13.32 -2.59 16.64
C PHE A 86 13.35 -4.06 17.06
N ARG A 87 14.27 -4.85 16.52
CA ARG A 87 14.41 -6.28 16.84
C ARG A 87 14.63 -6.52 18.34
N SER A 88 15.37 -5.64 19.01
CA SER A 88 15.69 -5.75 20.44
C SER A 88 14.55 -5.35 21.39
N ALA A 89 13.52 -4.65 20.91
CA ALA A 89 12.39 -4.21 21.73
C ALA A 89 11.27 -5.27 21.87
N GLY A 90 11.52 -6.52 21.46
CA GLY A 90 10.48 -7.57 21.36
C GLY A 90 9.43 -7.29 20.28
N LYS A 91 9.68 -6.28 19.43
CA LYS A 91 8.77 -5.81 18.40
C LYS A 91 9.43 -6.08 17.05
N ASN A 92 8.90 -6.98 16.24
CA ASN A 92 9.36 -7.23 14.86
C ASN A 92 8.98 -6.05 13.94
N GLN A 93 9.34 -4.83 14.32
CA GLN A 93 9.04 -3.61 13.59
C GLN A 93 10.13 -3.42 12.54
N CYS A 94 9.73 -3.49 11.28
CA CYS A 94 10.59 -3.14 10.15
C CYS A 94 9.75 -2.26 9.22
N PHE A 95 10.30 -1.13 8.81
CA PHE A 95 9.62 -0.21 7.90
C PHE A 95 10.12 -0.43 6.49
N PHE A 96 9.21 -0.65 5.57
CA PHE A 96 9.53 -0.76 4.15
C PHE A 96 8.60 0.10 3.32
N THR A 97 9.09 0.52 2.16
CA THR A 97 8.34 1.28 1.16
C THR A 97 8.84 0.90 -0.22
N TYR A 98 7.96 0.90 -1.21
CA TYR A 98 8.34 0.74 -2.59
C TYR A 98 7.40 1.54 -3.49
N GLN A 99 7.89 1.87 -4.67
CA GLN A 99 7.12 2.54 -5.71
C GLN A 99 7.44 1.93 -7.08
N GLY A 100 6.45 1.95 -7.95
CA GLY A 100 6.61 1.53 -9.33
C GLY A 100 5.28 1.41 -10.05
N VAL A 101 5.34 0.93 -11.29
CA VAL A 101 4.17 0.72 -12.14
C VAL A 101 4.06 -0.76 -12.49
N ALA A 102 2.87 -1.32 -12.32
CA ALA A 102 2.57 -2.72 -12.63
C ALA A 102 1.65 -2.81 -13.85
N LEU A 103 2.05 -3.60 -14.85
CA LEU A 103 1.19 -4.04 -15.94
C LEU A 103 0.76 -5.47 -15.67
N PHE A 104 -0.54 -5.75 -15.81
CA PHE A 104 -1.12 -7.05 -15.49
C PHE A 104 -1.59 -7.75 -16.76
N GLU A 105 -1.18 -9.00 -16.92
CA GLU A 105 -1.64 -9.91 -17.96
C GLU A 105 -2.30 -11.12 -17.30
N GLU A 106 -3.55 -11.41 -17.67
CA GLU A 106 -4.26 -12.56 -17.13
C GLU A 106 -3.67 -13.87 -17.68
N MET A 107 -3.41 -14.81 -16.78
CA MET A 107 -2.96 -16.15 -17.13
C MET A 107 -4.12 -16.99 -17.67
N LYS A 108 -3.83 -17.92 -18.57
CA LYS A 108 -4.83 -18.91 -18.99
C LYS A 108 -5.03 -19.94 -17.86
N PRO A 109 -6.26 -20.14 -17.36
CA PRO A 109 -6.52 -21.14 -16.34
C PRO A 109 -6.35 -22.55 -16.91
N GLU A 110 -5.75 -23.45 -16.13
CA GLU A 110 -5.59 -24.86 -16.50
C GLU A 110 -6.90 -25.67 -16.35
N SER A 111 -7.83 -25.18 -15.52
CA SER A 111 -9.11 -25.85 -15.26
C SER A 111 -10.17 -24.88 -14.73
N PRO A 112 -11.47 -25.21 -14.84
CA PRO A 112 -12.54 -24.41 -14.23
C PRO A 112 -12.38 -24.21 -12.72
N VAL A 113 -11.85 -25.22 -12.01
CA VAL A 113 -11.55 -25.13 -10.58
C VAL A 113 -10.53 -24.03 -10.29
N ARG A 114 -9.50 -23.89 -11.14
CA ARG A 114 -8.50 -22.84 -10.98
C ARG A 114 -9.08 -21.45 -11.26
N THR A 115 -9.93 -21.33 -12.27
CA THR A 115 -10.67 -20.09 -12.54
C THR A 115 -11.47 -19.64 -11.33
N GLU A 116 -12.23 -20.56 -10.72
CA GLU A 116 -13.06 -20.24 -9.55
C GLU A 116 -12.23 -19.86 -8.32
N MET A 117 -11.11 -20.55 -8.10
CA MET A 117 -10.15 -20.21 -7.05
C MET A 117 -9.57 -18.81 -7.25
N TRP A 118 -9.20 -18.45 -8.49
CA TRP A 118 -8.71 -17.11 -8.81
C TRP A 118 -9.78 -16.05 -8.58
N ASN A 119 -11.02 -16.28 -9.03
CA ASN A 119 -12.14 -15.37 -8.78
C ASN A 119 -12.32 -15.15 -7.28
N THR A 120 -12.42 -16.23 -6.49
CA THR A 120 -12.53 -16.15 -5.04
C THR A 120 -11.38 -15.37 -4.40
N ASN A 121 -10.14 -15.60 -4.83
CA ASN A 121 -8.98 -14.88 -4.29
C ASN A 121 -8.94 -13.41 -4.72
N ARG A 122 -9.34 -13.09 -5.96
CA ARG A 122 -9.47 -11.72 -6.45
C ARG A 122 -10.55 -10.96 -5.71
N HIS A 123 -11.70 -11.58 -5.41
CA HIS A 123 -12.73 -11.01 -4.54
C HIS A 123 -12.18 -10.67 -3.16
N LYS A 124 -11.38 -11.57 -2.57
CA LYS A 124 -10.72 -11.32 -1.28
C LYS A 124 -9.71 -10.18 -1.34
N ALA A 125 -8.92 -10.11 -2.41
CA ALA A 125 -7.93 -9.03 -2.63
C ALA A 125 -8.59 -7.67 -2.91
N TYR A 126 -9.76 -7.68 -3.56
CA TYR A 126 -10.56 -6.49 -3.81
C TYR A 126 -11.18 -5.92 -2.54
N ALA A 127 -11.57 -6.78 -1.59
CA ALA A 127 -12.07 -6.33 -0.29
C ALA A 127 -11.02 -5.47 0.43
N GLY A 128 -11.42 -4.28 0.90
CA GLY A 128 -10.48 -3.34 1.52
C GLY A 128 -9.68 -2.47 0.54
N SER A 129 -9.86 -2.61 -0.77
CA SER A 129 -9.32 -1.66 -1.76
C SER A 129 -10.12 -0.35 -1.79
N LEU A 130 -9.55 0.69 -2.42
CA LEU A 130 -10.26 1.94 -2.71
C LEU A 130 -11.54 1.69 -3.50
N GLY A 131 -11.49 0.88 -4.57
CA GLY A 131 -12.67 0.58 -5.39
C GLY A 131 -13.78 -0.08 -4.58
N ASN A 132 -13.43 -1.04 -3.70
CA ASN A 132 -14.43 -1.66 -2.82
C ASN A 132 -15.00 -0.66 -1.81
N PHE A 133 -14.17 0.21 -1.24
CA PHE A 133 -14.63 1.27 -0.34
C PHE A 133 -15.60 2.22 -1.05
N LEU A 134 -15.25 2.70 -2.26
CA LEU A 134 -16.09 3.60 -3.05
C LEU A 134 -17.39 2.96 -3.51
N SER A 135 -17.37 1.67 -3.89
CA SER A 135 -18.59 0.91 -4.21
C SER A 135 -19.53 0.78 -3.00
N CYS A 136 -19.00 0.46 -1.81
CA CYS A 136 -19.79 0.43 -0.57
C CYS A 136 -20.30 1.82 -0.17
N LEU A 137 -19.48 2.85 -0.35
CA LEU A 137 -19.87 4.24 -0.13
C LEU A 137 -21.00 4.66 -1.10
N TYR A 138 -20.93 4.22 -2.35
CA TYR A 138 -21.99 4.42 -3.33
C TYR A 138 -23.28 3.70 -2.93
N GLY A 139 -23.19 2.48 -2.41
CA GLY A 139 -24.35 1.71 -1.96
C GLY A 139 -25.01 2.20 -0.67
N ASN A 140 -24.40 3.13 0.07
CA ASN A 140 -24.73 3.39 1.48
C ASN A 140 -24.51 2.15 2.40
N ASP A 141 -23.55 1.30 2.02
CA ASP A 141 -23.35 -0.05 2.55
C ASP A 141 -21.98 -0.21 3.26
N LEU A 142 -21.41 0.88 3.79
CA LEU A 142 -20.12 0.84 4.50
C LEU A 142 -20.11 -0.19 5.64
N HIS A 143 -21.23 -0.36 6.36
CA HIS A 143 -21.37 -1.37 7.40
C HIS A 143 -21.23 -2.80 6.84
N ARG A 144 -21.85 -3.10 5.69
CA ARG A 144 -21.73 -4.41 5.02
C ARG A 144 -20.31 -4.64 4.52
N GLY A 145 -19.65 -3.58 4.05
CA GLY A 145 -18.22 -3.59 3.73
C GLY A 145 -17.29 -3.63 4.95
N GLN A 146 -17.82 -3.58 6.18
CA GLN A 146 -17.08 -3.50 7.44
C GLN A 146 -16.09 -2.32 7.47
N TYR A 147 -16.49 -1.19 6.88
CA TYR A 147 -15.72 0.05 6.86
C TYR A 147 -16.15 0.96 8.01
N THR A 148 -15.16 1.48 8.74
CA THR A 148 -15.35 2.56 9.72
C THR A 148 -14.56 3.78 9.26
N VAL A 149 -15.22 4.93 9.15
CA VAL A 149 -14.57 6.15 8.66
C VAL A 149 -14.54 7.19 9.77
N LEU A 150 -13.33 7.65 10.08
CA LEU A 150 -13.06 8.62 11.13
C LEU A 150 -12.37 9.83 10.52
N LYS A 151 -12.69 11.02 11.02
CA LYS A 151 -11.95 12.21 10.61
C LYS A 151 -10.55 12.13 11.22
N ALA A 152 -9.52 12.18 10.38
CA ALA A 152 -8.16 12.37 10.86
C ALA A 152 -8.08 13.83 11.33
N GLY A 153 -7.96 14.09 12.63
CA GLY A 153 -7.74 15.45 13.11
C GLY A 153 -6.29 15.89 12.88
N ILE A 154 -5.84 15.82 11.63
CA ILE A 154 -4.59 16.43 11.22
C ILE A 154 -4.82 17.95 11.35
N PRO A 155 -4.04 18.66 12.18
CA PRO A 155 -4.31 20.06 12.46
C PRO A 155 -4.05 20.86 11.18
N ASP A 156 -5.13 21.35 10.55
CA ASP A 156 -5.14 22.33 9.45
C ASP A 156 -4.37 21.88 8.18
N SER A 157 -5.09 21.73 7.06
CA SER A 157 -4.51 21.36 5.76
C SER A 157 -3.39 22.30 5.29
N SER A 158 -3.38 23.55 5.76
CA SER A 158 -2.29 24.50 5.52
C SER A 158 -1.00 24.16 6.28
N LYS A 159 -1.08 23.49 7.43
CA LYS A 159 0.07 22.98 8.17
C LYS A 159 0.58 21.67 7.57
N VAL A 160 -0.29 20.84 6.98
CA VAL A 160 0.15 19.68 6.18
C VAL A 160 0.92 20.15 4.96
N ALA A 161 0.41 21.13 4.22
CA ALA A 161 1.13 21.73 3.09
C ALA A 161 2.47 22.35 3.53
N LYS A 162 2.52 23.04 4.67
CA LYS A 162 3.78 23.57 5.24
C LYS A 162 4.72 22.48 5.75
N TRP A 163 4.19 21.39 6.30
CA TRP A 163 4.96 20.24 6.76
C TRP A 163 5.56 19.48 5.56
N LEU A 164 4.75 19.17 4.55
CA LEU A 164 5.20 18.63 3.26
C LEU A 164 6.25 19.55 2.62
N ALA A 165 6.01 20.86 2.55
CA ALA A 165 6.99 21.83 2.03
C ALA A 165 8.27 21.93 2.89
N SER A 166 8.17 21.73 4.22
CA SER A 166 9.34 21.71 5.11
C SER A 166 10.18 20.43 4.95
N LEU A 167 9.53 19.32 4.61
CA LEU A 167 10.20 18.08 4.24
C LEU A 167 10.88 18.20 2.88
N GLU A 168 10.24 18.90 1.92
CA GLU A 168 10.83 19.24 0.63
C GLU A 168 12.02 20.21 0.75
N ALA A 169 11.98 21.17 1.66
CA ALA A 169 13.09 22.12 1.91
C ALA A 169 14.31 21.45 2.57
N GLN A 170 14.14 20.30 3.22
CA GLN A 170 15.23 19.49 3.81
C GLN A 170 15.89 18.53 2.80
N ALA A 171 15.62 18.68 1.49
CA ALA A 171 16.02 17.81 0.38
C ALA A 171 17.55 17.69 0.08
N ASN A 172 18.44 18.03 1.02
CA ASN A 172 19.82 17.53 1.01
C ASN A 172 19.97 16.16 1.70
N ARG A 173 18.88 15.58 2.21
CA ARG A 173 18.79 14.15 2.56
C ARG A 173 17.96 13.43 1.48
N PRO A 174 18.32 12.19 1.08
CA PRO A 174 17.71 11.54 -0.08
C PRO A 174 16.18 11.45 0.09
N LYS A 175 15.48 11.96 -0.93
CA LYS A 175 14.02 12.04 -1.09
C LYS A 175 13.33 10.72 -0.74
N PHE A 176 12.77 10.61 0.45
CA PHE A 176 11.83 9.54 0.78
C PHE A 176 10.70 10.15 1.58
N LEU A 177 9.61 10.52 0.88
CA LEU A 177 8.35 10.77 1.54
C LEU A 177 8.06 9.55 2.40
N ILE A 178 7.94 9.76 3.70
CA ILE A 178 7.46 8.75 4.64
C ILE A 178 5.97 8.59 4.31
N ASP A 179 5.65 7.78 3.31
CA ASP A 179 4.30 7.46 2.83
C ASP A 179 3.62 6.46 3.78
N SER A 180 3.72 6.76 5.06
CA SER A 180 3.21 5.94 6.12
C SER A 180 2.37 6.86 7.00
N VAL A 181 1.12 6.48 7.19
CA VAL A 181 0.27 6.80 8.36
C VAL A 181 1.04 6.65 9.70
N PHE A 182 2.21 5.99 9.65
CA PHE A 182 3.18 5.75 10.70
C PHE A 182 4.51 6.48 10.41
N TYR A 183 4.88 7.49 11.20
CA TYR A 183 6.26 8.01 11.21
C TYR A 183 7.00 7.46 12.42
N PHE A 184 8.33 7.42 12.38
CA PHE A 184 9.11 7.06 13.57
C PHE A 184 9.39 8.32 14.38
N ASN A 185 8.99 8.34 15.65
CA ASN A 185 9.34 9.44 16.55
C ASN A 185 10.67 9.11 17.24
N GLU A 186 11.74 9.73 16.76
CA GLU A 186 13.10 9.53 17.28
C GLU A 186 13.21 9.87 18.78
N ALA A 187 12.53 10.92 19.24
CA ALA A 187 12.56 11.33 20.65
C ALA A 187 11.82 10.37 21.58
N ALA A 188 10.76 9.72 21.07
CA ALA A 188 9.97 8.76 21.83
C ALA A 188 10.49 7.32 21.73
N GLY A 189 11.43 7.04 20.81
CA GLY A 189 11.94 5.69 20.55
C GLY A 189 10.84 4.70 20.11
N GLN A 190 9.75 5.20 19.53
CA GLN A 190 8.56 4.41 19.18
C GLN A 190 7.97 4.86 17.83
N PRO A 191 7.29 3.96 17.10
CA PRO A 191 6.45 4.36 15.97
C PRO A 191 5.40 5.38 16.43
N GLY A 192 5.49 6.61 15.90
CA GLY A 192 4.44 7.60 15.99
C GLY A 192 3.40 7.31 14.91
N TYR A 193 2.27 6.76 15.33
CA TYR A 193 1.04 6.85 14.54
C TYR A 193 0.71 8.33 14.40
N LEU A 194 0.12 8.77 13.27
CA LEU A 194 -0.54 10.08 13.19
C LEU A 194 -1.19 10.39 14.56
N PRO A 195 -0.63 11.35 15.32
CA PRO A 195 -0.77 11.36 16.76
C PRO A 195 -2.22 11.65 17.06
N TYR A 196 -2.87 10.73 17.80
CA TYR A 196 -4.03 10.93 18.66
C TYR A 196 -4.80 12.23 18.43
N ALA A 197 -5.28 12.42 17.20
CA ALA A 197 -6.26 13.42 16.95
C ALA A 197 -7.61 12.78 17.29
N PRO A 198 -8.50 13.47 18.01
CA PRO A 198 -9.75 12.88 18.42
C PRO A 198 -10.47 12.32 17.19
N GLN A 199 -10.69 11.00 17.21
CA GLN A 199 -11.35 10.29 16.14
C GLN A 199 -12.84 10.47 16.34
N PHE A 200 -13.40 11.45 15.66
CA PHE A 200 -14.84 11.61 15.62
C PHE A 200 -15.39 10.75 14.48
N PRO A 201 -16.49 10.02 14.70
CA PRO A 201 -17.26 9.43 13.61
C PRO A 201 -17.48 10.49 12.54
N PHE A 202 -17.08 10.19 11.31
CA PHE A 202 -17.28 11.12 10.21
C PHE A 202 -18.53 10.69 9.43
N PRO A 203 -19.59 11.50 9.36
CA PRO A 203 -20.80 11.15 8.61
C PRO A 203 -20.53 11.32 7.11
N VAL A 204 -19.86 10.34 6.51
CA VAL A 204 -19.41 10.40 5.10
C VAL A 204 -20.59 10.64 4.14
N PHE A 205 -21.75 10.06 4.44
CA PHE A 205 -22.93 10.17 3.60
C PHE A 205 -23.55 11.56 3.57
N THR A 206 -23.39 12.37 4.62
CA THR A 206 -23.89 13.77 4.59
C THR A 206 -23.05 14.65 3.67
N HIS A 207 -21.85 14.19 3.30
CA HIS A 207 -20.94 14.86 2.37
C HIS A 207 -20.95 14.21 0.98
N THR A 208 -21.77 13.19 0.78
CA THR A 208 -21.94 12.50 -0.50
C THR A 208 -23.22 13.02 -1.17
N LEU A 209 -23.07 13.66 -2.33
CA LEU A 209 -24.16 14.24 -3.07
C LEU A 209 -24.52 13.36 -4.27
N GLN A 210 -25.81 13.24 -4.57
CA GLN A 210 -26.23 12.69 -5.86
C GLN A 210 -25.92 13.71 -6.96
N THR A 211 -25.32 13.26 -8.05
CA THR A 211 -25.04 14.12 -9.20
C THR A 211 -26.23 14.13 -10.16
N GLU A 212 -26.29 15.11 -11.05
CA GLU A 212 -27.25 15.13 -12.16
C GLU A 212 -26.98 14.04 -13.21
N LYS A 213 -25.77 13.44 -13.18
CA LYS A 213 -25.40 12.34 -14.06
C LYS A 213 -26.03 11.03 -13.57
N PRO A 214 -26.58 10.20 -14.47
CA PRO A 214 -27.13 8.90 -14.07
C PRO A 214 -26.02 8.00 -13.50
N PHE A 215 -26.34 7.34 -12.39
CA PHE A 215 -25.46 6.36 -11.72
C PHE A 215 -24.12 6.90 -11.21
N CYS A 216 -24.05 8.16 -10.78
CA CYS A 216 -22.85 8.78 -10.22
C CYS A 216 -23.16 9.53 -8.92
N ARG A 217 -22.25 9.42 -7.94
CA ARG A 217 -22.24 10.26 -6.72
C ARG A 217 -20.97 11.08 -6.69
N SER A 218 -21.06 12.28 -6.11
CA SER A 218 -19.90 13.13 -5.89
C SER A 218 -19.66 13.40 -4.42
N MET A 219 -18.41 13.66 -4.09
CA MET A 219 -17.99 14.05 -2.75
C MET A 219 -16.96 15.17 -2.84
N LYS A 220 -17.17 16.19 -2.01
CA LYS A 220 -16.24 17.28 -1.80
C LYS A 220 -15.98 17.46 -0.31
N PHE A 221 -14.74 17.26 0.11
CA PHE A 221 -14.30 17.55 1.47
C PHE A 221 -12.83 17.94 1.45
N ASN A 222 -12.46 18.90 2.30
CA ASN A 222 -11.10 19.46 2.37
C ASN A 222 -10.36 19.00 3.63
N ASP A 223 -10.59 17.76 4.04
CA ASP A 223 -10.03 17.16 5.25
C ASP A 223 -9.33 15.84 4.90
N SER A 224 -8.80 15.16 5.91
CA SER A 224 -8.24 13.81 5.78
C SER A 224 -9.08 12.83 6.57
N LEU A 225 -9.37 11.66 6.00
CA LEU A 225 -10.13 10.60 6.65
C LEU A 225 -9.23 9.39 6.89
N LEU A 226 -9.44 8.75 8.04
CA LEU A 226 -8.96 7.40 8.31
C LEU A 226 -10.10 6.42 8.02
N VAL A 227 -9.88 5.54 7.06
CA VAL A 227 -10.79 4.49 6.66
C VAL A 227 -10.24 3.17 7.18
N PHE A 228 -10.94 2.58 8.13
CA PHE A 228 -10.61 1.28 8.71
C PHE A 228 -11.42 0.21 8.01
N LYS A 229 -10.76 -0.88 7.62
CA LYS A 229 -11.40 -2.13 7.22
C LYS A 229 -11.30 -3.12 8.38
N ASN A 230 -12.45 -3.65 8.82
CA ASN A 230 -12.54 -4.60 9.94
C ASN A 230 -11.98 -4.03 11.26
N LYS A 231 -12.25 -2.75 11.55
CA LYS A 231 -11.76 -2.06 12.75
C LYS A 231 -12.00 -2.89 14.01
N ARG A 232 -10.93 -3.22 14.73
CA ARG A 232 -11.01 -3.88 16.03
C ARG A 232 -11.25 -2.87 17.14
N ASP A 233 -11.88 -3.32 18.22
CA ASP A 233 -12.03 -2.53 19.44
C ASP A 233 -10.86 -2.83 20.40
N THR A 234 -9.65 -2.54 19.93
CA THR A 234 -8.42 -2.74 20.69
C THR A 234 -7.73 -1.41 20.98
N ALA A 235 -7.06 -1.32 22.12
CA ALA A 235 -6.31 -0.12 22.51
C ALA A 235 -5.13 0.19 21.57
N VAL A 236 -4.72 -0.78 20.75
CA VAL A 236 -3.62 -0.65 19.80
C VAL A 236 -4.15 -0.96 18.39
N LEU A 237 -3.86 -0.07 17.44
CA LEU A 237 -4.43 -0.08 16.07
C LEU A 237 -3.47 -0.67 15.01
N TRP A 238 -2.35 -1.26 15.43
CA TRP A 238 -1.29 -1.76 14.54
C TRP A 238 -1.70 -2.98 13.69
N ASP A 239 -2.71 -3.70 14.14
CA ASP A 239 -3.29 -4.85 13.45
C ASP A 239 -4.49 -4.48 12.56
N ASP A 240 -4.93 -3.22 12.62
CA ASP A 240 -6.06 -2.76 11.83
C ASP A 240 -5.61 -2.42 10.41
N GLU A 241 -6.47 -2.74 9.44
CA GLU A 241 -6.29 -2.30 8.06
C GLU A 241 -6.75 -0.85 7.94
N ILE A 242 -5.80 0.09 8.01
CA ILE A 242 -6.06 1.52 8.00
C ILE A 242 -5.65 2.13 6.66
N SER A 243 -6.51 2.99 6.15
CA SER A 243 -6.29 3.78 4.95
C SER A 243 -6.45 5.27 5.20
N LEU A 244 -5.48 6.06 4.77
CA LEU A 244 -5.60 7.50 4.70
C LEU A 244 -6.24 7.87 3.36
N PHE A 245 -7.38 8.56 3.44
CA PHE A 245 -8.14 9.04 2.28
C PHE A 245 -8.20 10.57 2.31
N VAL A 246 -7.67 11.22 1.28
CA VAL A 246 -7.61 12.68 1.15
C VAL A 246 -7.98 13.08 -0.27
N ILE A 247 -8.91 14.03 -0.41
CA ILE A 247 -9.16 14.72 -1.68
C ILE A 247 -8.48 16.10 -1.59
N GLY A 248 -7.45 16.31 -2.41
CA GLY A 248 -6.75 17.58 -2.52
C GLY A 248 -7.53 18.57 -3.36
N ASN A 249 -8.24 19.51 -2.71
CA ASN A 249 -8.92 20.67 -3.31
C ASN A 249 -9.69 20.37 -4.62
N GLY A 250 -10.48 19.30 -4.67
CA GLY A 250 -11.22 18.89 -5.87
C GLY A 250 -12.59 18.30 -5.55
N GLU A 251 -13.22 17.73 -6.57
CA GLU A 251 -14.45 16.94 -6.44
C GLU A 251 -14.18 15.52 -6.94
N LEU A 252 -14.47 14.53 -6.10
CA LEU A 252 -14.41 13.12 -6.45
C LEU A 252 -15.78 12.67 -6.93
N GLU A 253 -15.86 12.22 -8.17
CA GLU A 253 -16.98 11.45 -8.70
C GLU A 253 -16.68 9.97 -8.60
N PHE A 254 -17.67 9.16 -8.22
CA PHE A 254 -17.52 7.72 -8.10
C PHE A 254 -18.80 6.96 -8.45
N TYR A 255 -18.62 5.73 -8.90
CA TYR A 255 -19.62 4.91 -9.57
C TYR A 255 -19.94 3.64 -8.76
N PRO A 256 -21.08 2.95 -9.03
CA PRO A 256 -21.50 1.76 -8.28
C PRO A 256 -20.45 0.64 -8.25
N ASN A 257 -19.66 0.51 -9.33
CA ASN A 257 -18.60 -0.48 -9.47
C ASN A 257 -17.30 -0.10 -8.73
N GLY A 258 -17.23 1.09 -8.12
CA GLY A 258 -16.03 1.57 -7.44
C GLY A 258 -15.04 2.32 -8.33
N ASP A 259 -15.36 2.50 -9.62
CA ASP A 259 -14.61 3.42 -10.48
C ASP A 259 -14.77 4.86 -9.97
N TYR A 260 -13.81 5.70 -10.29
CA TYR A 260 -13.81 7.09 -9.83
C TYR A 260 -13.06 8.03 -10.77
N GLN A 261 -13.35 9.31 -10.62
CA GLN A 261 -12.69 10.41 -11.31
C GLN A 261 -12.54 11.61 -10.37
N ILE A 262 -11.41 12.31 -10.43
CA ILE A 262 -11.21 13.57 -9.70
C ILE A 262 -11.23 14.73 -10.69
N PHE A 263 -11.97 15.77 -10.33
CA PHE A 263 -11.98 17.05 -11.02
C PHE A 263 -11.25 18.10 -10.20
N ASN A 264 -10.27 18.76 -10.84
CA ASN A 264 -9.51 19.88 -10.29
C ASN A 264 -8.79 19.58 -8.97
N GLY A 265 -8.13 18.42 -8.84
CA GLY A 265 -7.44 18.06 -7.61
C GLY A 265 -6.74 16.72 -7.71
N ASP A 266 -6.28 16.23 -6.56
CA ASP A 266 -5.64 14.92 -6.43
C ASP A 266 -6.41 14.05 -5.42
N LEU A 267 -6.33 12.73 -5.57
CA LEU A 267 -6.79 11.79 -4.55
C LEU A 267 -5.60 11.02 -4.00
N LEU A 268 -5.42 11.11 -2.68
CA LEU A 268 -4.52 10.24 -1.95
C LEU A 268 -5.36 9.15 -1.28
N TRP A 269 -5.13 7.92 -1.70
CA TRP A 269 -5.48 6.72 -0.95
C TRP A 269 -4.19 6.04 -0.52
N SER A 270 -3.65 6.45 0.62
CA SER A 270 -2.49 5.82 1.22
C SER A 270 -3.00 4.83 2.26
N SER A 271 -3.35 3.64 1.81
CA SER A 271 -3.57 2.53 2.73
C SER A 271 -2.24 1.86 3.08
N LEU A 272 -2.29 0.91 3.98
CA LEU A 272 -1.34 -0.21 3.94
C LEU A 272 -1.23 -0.84 2.53
N GLU A 273 -1.84 -0.34 1.45
CA GLU A 273 -1.47 -0.59 0.05
C GLU A 273 -0.02 -0.28 -0.30
N SER A 274 0.61 0.72 0.32
CA SER A 274 2.09 0.88 0.26
C SER A 274 2.83 -0.29 0.93
N MET A 275 2.08 -1.14 1.66
CA MET A 275 2.48 -2.45 2.19
C MET A 275 1.69 -3.64 1.60
N LYS A 276 0.74 -3.44 0.65
CA LYS A 276 0.01 -4.53 -0.02
C LYS A 276 0.95 -5.12 -1.03
N LYS A 277 1.66 -6.11 -0.53
CA LYS A 277 2.53 -7.01 -1.28
C LYS A 277 1.90 -7.47 -2.60
N ILE A 278 2.75 -7.70 -3.60
CA ILE A 278 2.36 -8.10 -4.96
C ILE A 278 1.38 -9.28 -5.01
N ILE A 279 1.43 -10.19 -4.03
CA ILE A 279 0.48 -11.31 -3.90
C ILE A 279 -0.99 -10.90 -3.79
N GLN A 280 -1.29 -9.68 -3.34
CA GLN A 280 -2.65 -9.12 -3.22
C GLN A 280 -2.95 -8.03 -4.27
N SER A 281 -2.01 -7.71 -5.17
CA SER A 281 -2.20 -6.62 -6.13
C SER A 281 -3.13 -7.03 -7.26
N LEU A 282 -4.07 -6.14 -7.57
CA LEU A 282 -5.02 -6.26 -8.67
C LEU A 282 -4.79 -5.13 -9.68
N PRO A 283 -5.17 -5.31 -10.96
CA PRO A 283 -5.28 -4.22 -11.91
C PRO A 283 -6.15 -3.07 -11.34
N MET A 284 -5.78 -1.83 -11.63
CA MET A 284 -6.54 -0.65 -11.16
C MET A 284 -8.00 -0.66 -11.60
N ASN A 285 -8.28 -1.20 -12.78
CA ASN A 285 -9.61 -1.34 -13.36
C ASN A 285 -10.25 -2.71 -13.06
N PHE A 286 -9.72 -3.46 -12.09
CA PHE A 286 -10.28 -4.77 -11.75
C PHE A 286 -11.69 -4.61 -11.19
N GLN A 287 -12.62 -5.34 -11.79
CA GLN A 287 -14.00 -5.41 -11.34
C GLN A 287 -14.35 -6.85 -10.98
N PRO A 288 -14.81 -7.12 -9.75
CA PRO A 288 -15.23 -8.46 -9.36
C PRO A 288 -16.41 -8.94 -10.22
N VAL A 289 -16.37 -10.18 -10.66
CA VAL A 289 -17.50 -10.80 -11.36
C VAL A 289 -18.67 -10.89 -10.38
N SER A 290 -19.85 -10.44 -10.78
CA SER A 290 -21.04 -10.56 -9.93
C SER A 290 -21.44 -12.04 -9.86
N ASN A 291 -21.55 -12.59 -8.65
CA ASN A 291 -22.19 -13.89 -8.42
C ASN A 291 -23.70 -13.80 -8.64
#